data_AF-A0A256W850-F1
#
_entry.id   AF-A0A256W850-F1
#
_cell.length_a   1.000
_cell.length_b   1.000
_cell.length_c   1.000
_cell.angle_alpha   90.00
_cell.angle_beta   90.00
_cell.angle_gamma   90.00
#
_symmetry.space_group_name_H-M   'P 1'
#
loop_
_entity.id
_entity.type
_entity.pdbx_description
1 polymer ?
#
loop_
_entity_poly.entity_id
_entity_poly.type
_entity_poly.pdbx_seq_one_letter_code
_entity_poly.pdbx_strand_id
1 'polypeptide(L)'
;MKRTTIRAGTVGLVMKRGNCQRILTEGTYWTGFSEDVMIYDMAQSFEPTIALNLLLRNETLAEMLTIVDVKDNEIAVHFADGIYKDVLEAGKYAFWKGLIDNTFETYNLDGIEIPEGNIRNILSKPEVVQFIKVQVVESYEKGLMFVDGKFVRIVGRKGNHLGPGA
;
A
#
# COMPACT_ATOMS: atom_id res chain seq x y z
N MET A 1 -14.36 34.73 14.34
CA MET A 1 -14.63 33.28 14.16
C MET A 1 -15.02 33.06 12.72
N LYS A 2 -14.68 31.90 12.15
CA LYS A 2 -15.02 31.53 10.78
C LYS A 2 -15.91 30.29 10.82
N ARG A 3 -16.93 30.25 9.96
CA ARG A 3 -17.76 29.05 9.77
C ARG A 3 -17.09 28.15 8.73
N THR A 4 -16.87 26.90 9.08
CA THR A 4 -16.24 25.90 8.20
C THR A 4 -17.16 24.70 8.07
N THR A 5 -17.44 24.30 6.83
CA THR A 5 -18.26 23.13 6.53
C THR A 5 -17.36 22.01 6.00
N ILE A 6 -17.48 20.85 6.63
CA ILE A 6 -16.85 19.60 6.19
C ILE A 6 -17.93 18.78 5.47
N ARG A 7 -17.65 18.38 4.24
CA ARG A 7 -18.57 17.61 3.41
C ARG A 7 -18.38 16.12 3.67
N ALA A 8 -19.41 15.33 3.36
CA ALA A 8 -19.27 13.87 3.28
C ALA A 8 -18.06 13.48 2.42
N GLY A 9 -17.31 12.47 2.85
CA GLY A 9 -16.08 12.03 2.19
C GLY A 9 -14.88 12.96 2.38
N THR A 10 -14.95 13.95 3.27
CA THR A 10 -13.80 14.80 3.62
C THR A 10 -13.58 14.87 5.12
N VAL A 11 -12.34 15.15 5.53
CA VAL A 11 -11.95 15.33 6.94
C VAL A 11 -11.21 16.65 7.10
N GLY A 12 -11.58 17.43 8.11
CA GLY A 12 -10.91 18.68 8.46
C GLY A 12 -9.94 18.51 9.63
N LEU A 13 -8.69 18.88 9.44
CA LEU A 13 -7.69 18.98 10.51
C LEU A 13 -7.61 20.43 10.98
N VAL A 14 -8.01 20.69 12.22
CA VAL A 14 -7.89 22.02 12.84
C VAL A 14 -6.48 22.20 13.37
N MET A 15 -5.73 23.08 12.74
CA MET A 15 -4.36 23.41 13.04
C MET A 15 -4.29 24.70 13.85
N LYS A 16 -3.48 24.71 14.91
CA LYS A 16 -3.19 25.92 15.68
C LYS A 16 -1.73 25.91 16.09
N ARG A 17 -0.98 26.93 15.67
CA ARG A 17 0.47 27.06 15.94
C ARG A 17 1.25 25.79 15.55
N GLY A 18 0.93 25.21 14.39
CA GLY A 18 1.61 24.02 13.85
C GLY A 18 1.16 22.67 14.44
N ASN A 19 0.25 22.65 15.43
CA ASN A 19 -0.23 21.41 16.05
C ASN A 19 -1.68 21.10 15.66
N CYS A 20 -1.96 19.82 15.39
CA CYS A 20 -3.32 19.34 15.14
C CYS A 20 -4.10 19.27 16.46
N GLN A 21 -5.09 20.16 16.60
CA GLN A 21 -5.89 20.29 17.82
C GLN A 21 -7.13 19.40 17.78
N ARG A 22 -7.81 19.35 16.62
CA ARG A 22 -9.10 18.68 16.46
C ARG A 22 -9.24 18.09 15.07
N ILE A 23 -9.96 16.99 15.00
CA ILE A 23 -10.40 16.37 13.76
C ILE A 23 -11.89 16.65 13.59
N LEU A 24 -12.28 17.14 12.43
CA LEU A 24 -13.66 17.46 12.07
C LEU A 24 -14.11 16.47 10.99
N THR A 25 -15.15 15.71 11.29
CA THR A 25 -15.89 14.90 10.32
C THR A 25 -17.02 15.71 9.70
N GLU A 26 -17.84 15.09 8.86
CA GLU A 26 -18.98 15.75 8.19
C GLU A 26 -19.81 16.62 9.16
N GLY A 27 -20.08 17.86 8.77
CA GLY A 27 -20.81 18.80 9.58
C GLY A 27 -20.39 20.25 9.38
N THR A 28 -20.97 21.15 10.18
CA THR A 28 -20.61 22.57 10.14
C THR A 28 -20.14 23.04 11.50
N TYR A 29 -18.96 23.63 11.53
CA TYR A 29 -18.26 24.01 12.75
C TYR A 29 -17.90 25.49 12.74
N TRP A 30 -17.77 26.05 13.94
CA TRP A 30 -17.18 27.36 14.15
C TRP A 30 -15.72 27.18 14.57
N THR A 31 -14.82 27.86 13.85
CA THR A 31 -13.39 27.85 14.10
C THR A 31 -12.89 29.22 14.54
N GLY A 32 -11.88 29.20 15.41
CA GLY A 32 -11.26 30.40 15.98
C GLY A 32 -10.53 31.24 14.93
N PHE A 33 -10.24 32.50 15.23
CA PHE A 33 -9.55 33.39 14.29
C PHE A 33 -8.06 33.04 14.09
N SER A 34 -7.48 32.29 15.03
CA SER A 34 -6.08 31.81 14.97
C SER A 34 -5.98 30.32 14.63
N GLU A 35 -7.06 29.74 14.10
CA GLU A 35 -7.12 28.33 13.72
C GLU A 35 -7.21 28.24 12.19
N ASP A 36 -6.41 27.36 11.62
CA ASP A 36 -6.49 26.99 10.22
C ASP A 36 -7.15 25.62 10.10
N VAL A 37 -7.91 25.39 9.04
CA VAL A 37 -8.51 24.07 8.78
C VAL A 37 -7.98 23.54 7.46
N MET A 38 -7.25 22.44 7.52
CA MET A 38 -6.81 21.69 6.34
C MET A 38 -7.85 20.62 6.03
N ILE A 39 -8.41 20.64 4.82
CA ILE A 39 -9.45 19.69 4.40
C ILE A 39 -8.81 18.65 3.48
N TYR A 40 -9.02 17.38 3.78
CA TYR A 40 -8.52 16.25 3.02
C TYR A 40 -9.67 15.44 2.45
N ASP A 41 -9.49 14.96 1.22
CA ASP A 41 -10.38 14.03 0.55
C ASP A 41 -10.10 12.61 1.04
N MET A 42 -11.12 11.93 1.55
CA MET A 42 -10.99 10.56 2.05
C MET A 42 -10.81 9.53 0.93
N ALA A 43 -11.10 9.90 -0.32
CA ALA A 43 -10.91 9.03 -1.49
C ALA A 43 -9.46 8.98 -1.98
N GLN A 44 -8.56 9.79 -1.40
CA GLN A 44 -7.15 9.87 -1.76
C GLN A 44 -6.25 9.37 -0.63
N SER A 45 -4.97 9.16 -0.93
CA SER A 45 -3.94 8.97 0.10
C SER A 45 -3.89 10.19 1.02
N PHE A 46 -3.60 9.96 2.31
CA PHE A 46 -3.40 11.05 3.25
C PHE A 46 -1.96 11.56 3.15
N GLU A 47 -1.80 12.67 2.44
CA GLU A 47 -0.52 13.34 2.20
C GLU A 47 -0.48 14.71 2.90
N PRO A 48 -0.21 14.75 4.21
CA PRO A 48 -0.18 16.00 4.94
C PRO A 48 1.08 16.82 4.61
N THR A 49 0.93 18.15 4.59
CA THR A 49 2.07 19.08 4.50
C THR A 49 2.95 19.05 5.76
N ILE A 50 2.43 18.52 6.87
CA ILE A 50 3.12 18.39 8.16
C ILE A 50 3.55 16.94 8.34
N ALA A 51 4.68 16.72 9.00
CA ALA A 51 5.21 15.38 9.27
C ALA A 51 4.13 14.45 9.84
N LEU A 52 3.85 13.35 9.12
CA LEU A 52 2.81 12.37 9.47
C LEU A 52 2.94 11.86 10.91
N ASN A 53 4.16 11.53 11.35
CA ASN A 53 4.43 11.08 12.73
C ASN A 53 4.02 12.09 13.82
N LEU A 54 4.01 13.39 13.52
CA LEU A 54 3.52 14.40 14.46
C LEU A 54 1.99 14.38 14.53
N LEU A 55 1.33 14.24 13.38
CA LEU A 55 -0.12 14.20 13.28
C LEU A 55 -0.70 12.92 13.91
N LEU A 56 -0.01 11.79 13.76
CA LEU A 56 -0.40 10.50 14.36
C LEU A 56 -0.33 10.46 15.88
N ARG A 57 0.17 11.52 16.54
CA ARG A 57 0.03 11.68 18.01
C ARG A 57 -1.41 11.98 18.43
N ASN A 58 -2.25 12.43 17.48
CA ASN A 58 -3.68 12.59 17.71
C ASN A 58 -4.35 11.22 17.50
N GLU A 59 -4.83 10.61 18.58
CA GLU A 59 -5.43 9.27 18.57
C GLU A 59 -6.63 9.18 17.62
N THR A 60 -7.50 10.19 17.60
CA THR A 60 -8.66 10.23 16.69
C THR A 60 -8.23 10.18 15.22
N LEU A 61 -7.18 10.91 14.84
CA LEU A 61 -6.66 10.85 13.47
C LEU A 61 -6.02 9.50 13.18
N ALA A 62 -5.24 8.96 14.12
CA ALA A 62 -4.57 7.66 13.95
C ALA A 62 -5.60 6.52 13.77
N GLU A 63 -6.72 6.56 14.49
CA GLU A 63 -7.81 5.58 14.34
C GLU A 63 -8.46 5.64 12.96
N MET A 64 -8.57 6.82 12.35
CA MET A 64 -9.13 7.04 11.02
C MET A 64 -8.21 6.61 9.87
N LEU A 65 -6.94 6.30 10.14
CA LEU A 65 -5.93 6.00 9.12
C LEU A 65 -5.44 4.56 9.22
N THR A 66 -5.20 3.95 8.06
CA THR A 66 -4.38 2.75 7.90
C THR A 66 -2.97 3.20 7.54
N ILE A 67 -1.98 2.85 8.37
CA ILE A 67 -0.58 3.18 8.13
C ILE A 67 0.10 1.98 7.50
N VAL A 68 0.75 2.22 6.36
CA VAL A 68 1.51 1.20 5.62
C VAL A 68 2.97 1.60 5.67
N ASP A 69 3.79 0.74 6.27
CA ASP A 69 5.25 0.91 6.39
C ASP A 69 5.91 -0.12 5.48
N VAL A 70 6.53 0.34 4.40
CA VAL A 70 7.19 -0.49 3.39
C VAL A 70 8.69 -0.29 3.54
N LYS A 71 9.42 -1.37 3.84
CA LYS A 71 10.89 -1.31 4.01
C LYS A 71 11.61 -1.23 2.66
N ASP A 72 12.88 -0.86 2.71
CA ASP A 72 13.77 -0.77 1.53
C ASP A 72 13.82 -2.06 0.68
N ASN A 73 13.63 -3.22 1.31
CA ASN A 73 13.62 -4.54 0.68
C ASN A 73 12.20 -5.09 0.47
N GLU A 74 11.19 -4.24 0.50
CA GLU A 74 9.79 -4.64 0.36
C GLU A 74 9.08 -3.76 -0.69
N ILE A 75 8.02 -4.32 -1.26
CA ILE A 75 6.99 -3.56 -1.97
C ILE A 75 5.63 -3.91 -1.37
N ALA A 76 4.67 -3.01 -1.43
CA ALA A 76 3.29 -3.30 -1.08
C ALA A 76 2.38 -3.12 -2.28
N VAL A 77 1.67 -4.18 -2.67
CA VAL A 77 0.63 -4.10 -3.68
C VAL A 77 -0.63 -3.57 -3.02
N HIS A 78 -1.16 -2.48 -3.55
CA HIS A 78 -2.32 -1.80 -3.01
C HIS A 78 -3.58 -2.11 -3.83
N PHE A 79 -4.65 -2.46 -3.14
CA PHE A 79 -5.98 -2.68 -3.70
C PHE A 79 -6.97 -1.71 -3.06
N ALA A 80 -7.76 -1.06 -3.90
CA ALA A 80 -8.90 -0.25 -3.49
C ALA A 80 -10.19 -0.97 -3.87
N ASP A 81 -11.03 -1.28 -2.90
CA ASP A 81 -12.27 -2.06 -3.07
C ASP A 81 -12.02 -3.41 -3.79
N GLY A 82 -10.90 -4.07 -3.44
CA GLY A 82 -10.47 -5.34 -4.02
C GLY A 82 -9.90 -5.25 -5.44
N ILE A 83 -9.80 -4.05 -6.02
CA ILE A 83 -9.25 -3.82 -7.35
C ILE A 83 -7.83 -3.28 -7.23
N TYR A 84 -6.89 -3.86 -8.00
CA TYR A 84 -5.52 -3.37 -8.04
C TYR A 84 -5.49 -1.87 -8.35
N LYS A 85 -4.75 -1.12 -7.54
CA LYS A 85 -4.58 0.31 -7.71
C LYS A 85 -3.17 0.65 -8.18
N ASP A 86 -2.17 0.34 -7.36
CA ASP A 86 -0.76 0.65 -7.57
C ASP A 86 0.16 -0.23 -6.73
N VAL A 87 1.46 0.00 -6.85
CA VAL A 87 2.51 -0.59 -6.02
C VAL A 87 3.16 0.53 -5.23
N LEU A 88 3.27 0.35 -3.92
CA LEU A 88 4.00 1.22 -3.02
C LEU A 88 5.43 0.69 -2.87
N GLU A 89 6.40 1.56 -3.12
CA GLU A 89 7.82 1.32 -2.86
C GLU A 89 8.14 1.61 -1.40
N ALA A 90 9.43 1.53 -1.04
CA ALA A 90 9.91 1.83 0.30
C ALA A 90 9.46 3.22 0.76
N GLY A 91 8.81 3.28 1.93
CA GLY A 91 8.22 4.50 2.44
C GLY A 91 7.14 4.26 3.48
N LYS A 92 6.65 5.36 4.05
CA LYS A 92 5.55 5.37 5.00
C LYS A 92 4.35 6.09 4.40
N TYR A 93 3.26 5.37 4.25
CA TYR A 93 2.02 5.83 3.63
C TYR A 93 0.87 5.81 4.63
N ALA A 94 -0.13 6.65 4.40
CA ALA A 94 -1.35 6.71 5.19
C ALA A 94 -2.56 6.75 4.28
N PHE A 95 -3.56 5.92 4.57
CA PHE A 95 -4.81 5.83 3.82
C PHE A 95 -6.00 5.97 4.75
N TRP A 96 -7.06 6.65 4.31
CA TRP A 96 -8.27 6.77 5.10
C TRP A 96 -9.03 5.45 5.18
N LYS A 97 -9.59 5.17 6.36
CA LYS A 97 -10.53 4.05 6.56
C LYS A 97 -11.95 4.49 6.24
N GLY A 98 -12.78 3.51 5.87
CA GLY A 98 -14.24 3.64 5.85
C GLY A 98 -14.84 4.06 4.51
N LEU A 99 -14.23 4.99 3.76
CA LEU A 99 -14.76 5.39 2.46
C LEU A 99 -14.39 4.42 1.32
N ILE A 100 -13.12 4.01 1.29
CA ILE A 100 -12.59 3.03 0.35
C ILE A 100 -12.00 1.89 1.18
N ASP A 101 -12.25 0.64 0.78
CA ASP A 101 -11.60 -0.52 1.39
C ASP A 101 -10.18 -0.68 0.83
N ASN A 102 -9.22 0.00 1.47
CA ASN A 102 -7.81 -0.07 1.10
C ASN A 102 -7.15 -1.28 1.77
N THR A 103 -6.70 -2.23 0.97
CA THR A 103 -5.98 -3.43 1.41
C THR A 103 -4.60 -3.52 0.76
N PHE A 104 -3.65 -4.13 1.47
CA PHE A 104 -2.24 -4.14 1.09
C PHE A 104 -1.65 -5.53 1.25
N GLU A 105 -0.98 -6.03 0.21
CA GLU A 105 -0.19 -7.26 0.25
C GLU A 105 1.29 -6.90 0.11
N THR A 106 2.07 -7.12 1.18
CA THR A 106 3.51 -6.78 1.22
C THR A 106 4.36 -7.98 0.82
N TYR A 107 5.33 -7.73 -0.06
CA TYR A 107 6.24 -8.74 -0.61
C TYR A 107 7.69 -8.34 -0.35
N ASN A 108 8.49 -9.28 0.15
CA ASN A 108 9.92 -9.10 0.34
C ASN A 108 10.69 -9.39 -0.96
N LEU A 109 11.60 -8.50 -1.33
CA LEU A 109 12.38 -8.53 -2.57
C LEU A 109 13.71 -9.30 -2.45
N ASP A 110 14.15 -9.65 -1.24
CA ASP A 110 15.35 -10.49 -1.02
C ASP A 110 15.08 -11.96 -1.39
N GLY A 111 13.81 -12.33 -1.49
CA GLY A 111 13.36 -13.65 -1.92
C GLY A 111 13.67 -13.90 -3.40
N ILE A 112 14.12 -15.12 -3.70
CA ILE A 112 14.44 -15.53 -5.08
C ILE A 112 13.20 -16.03 -5.82
N GLU A 113 12.16 -16.38 -5.05
CA GLU A 113 10.87 -16.83 -5.56
C GLU A 113 9.79 -15.85 -5.16
N ILE A 114 8.86 -15.64 -6.08
CA ILE A 114 7.64 -14.90 -5.80
C ILE A 114 6.80 -15.76 -4.85
N PRO A 115 6.46 -15.27 -3.64
CA PRO A 115 5.60 -16.00 -2.72
C PRO A 115 4.25 -16.33 -3.35
N GLU A 116 3.62 -17.44 -2.94
CA GLU A 116 2.25 -17.72 -3.34
C GLU A 116 1.31 -16.63 -2.80
N GLY A 117 0.51 -16.03 -3.68
CA GLY A 117 -0.38 -14.92 -3.36
C GLY A 117 -1.29 -14.54 -4.52
N ASN A 118 -2.14 -13.53 -4.33
CA ASN A 118 -3.11 -13.07 -5.33
C ASN A 118 -2.49 -12.20 -6.43
N ILE A 119 -1.17 -12.19 -6.58
CA ILE A 119 -0.46 -11.29 -7.48
C ILE A 119 -0.25 -11.83 -8.89
N ARG A 120 -0.61 -13.09 -9.17
CA ARG A 120 -0.42 -13.71 -10.50
C ARG A 120 -1.00 -12.86 -11.63
N ASN A 121 -2.17 -12.26 -11.41
CA ASN A 121 -2.87 -11.45 -12.41
C ASN A 121 -2.25 -10.06 -12.61
N ILE A 122 -1.35 -9.63 -11.73
CA ILE A 122 -0.70 -8.32 -11.80
C ILE A 122 0.81 -8.40 -12.07
N LEU A 123 1.42 -9.59 -12.10
CA LEU A 123 2.86 -9.76 -12.39
C LEU A 123 3.27 -9.18 -13.76
N SER A 124 2.34 -9.13 -14.71
CA SER A 124 2.55 -8.56 -16.04
C SER A 124 2.40 -7.04 -16.10
N LYS A 125 1.96 -6.38 -15.02
CA LYS A 125 1.79 -4.93 -14.99
C LYS A 125 3.15 -4.23 -14.96
N PRO A 126 3.34 -3.13 -15.71
CA PRO A 126 4.62 -2.42 -15.77
C PRO A 126 5.19 -2.02 -14.40
N GLU A 127 4.33 -1.63 -13.46
CA GLU A 127 4.73 -1.18 -12.13
C GLU A 127 5.23 -2.35 -11.25
N VAL A 128 4.81 -3.58 -11.56
CA VAL A 128 5.18 -4.80 -10.83
C VAL A 128 6.36 -5.51 -11.51
N VAL A 129 6.37 -5.55 -12.85
CA VAL A 129 7.35 -6.32 -13.63
C VAL A 129 8.78 -5.84 -13.43
N GLN A 130 8.98 -4.56 -13.10
CA GLN A 130 10.31 -4.00 -12.78
C GLN A 130 10.97 -4.67 -11.56
N PHE A 131 10.18 -5.23 -10.65
CA PHE A 131 10.68 -5.93 -9.45
C PHE A 131 10.83 -7.43 -9.67
N ILE A 132 10.48 -7.95 -10.86
CA ILE A 132 10.45 -9.38 -11.14
C ILE A 132 11.42 -9.72 -12.26
N LYS A 133 12.20 -10.78 -12.05
CA LYS A 133 12.98 -11.40 -13.11
C LYS A 133 12.27 -12.65 -13.62
N VAL A 134 11.73 -12.57 -14.83
CA VAL A 134 11.13 -13.73 -15.51
C VAL A 134 12.20 -14.44 -16.34
N GLN A 135 12.37 -15.75 -16.10
CA GLN A 135 13.12 -16.62 -16.99
C GLN A 135 12.22 -17.76 -17.47
N VAL A 136 12.13 -17.89 -18.79
CA VAL A 136 11.43 -18.99 -19.44
C VAL A 136 12.43 -20.13 -19.61
N VAL A 137 12.07 -21.32 -19.12
CA VAL A 137 12.78 -22.56 -19.40
C VAL A 137 11.88 -23.35 -20.34
N GLU A 138 12.35 -23.56 -21.56
CA GLU A 138 11.54 -24.22 -22.58
C GLU A 138 11.24 -25.67 -22.20
N SER A 139 10.19 -26.24 -22.82
CA SER A 139 9.74 -27.62 -22.50
C SER A 139 10.81 -28.70 -22.72
N TYR A 140 11.80 -28.41 -23.57
CA TYR A 140 12.93 -29.28 -23.90
C TYR A 140 14.22 -28.92 -23.13
N GLU A 141 14.16 -27.96 -22.20
CA GLU A 141 15.30 -27.48 -21.42
C GLU A 141 15.22 -27.87 -19.94
N LYS A 142 16.37 -27.80 -19.26
CA LYS A 142 16.46 -27.83 -17.80
C LYS A 142 17.36 -26.69 -17.36
N GLY A 143 16.84 -25.84 -16.49
CA GLY A 143 17.64 -24.83 -15.80
C GLY A 143 18.26 -25.39 -14.53
N LEU A 144 19.44 -24.92 -14.18
CA LEU A 144 20.08 -25.20 -12.90
C LEU A 144 20.06 -23.91 -12.08
N MET A 145 19.40 -23.94 -10.94
CA MET A 145 19.30 -22.79 -10.04
C MET A 145 20.46 -22.83 -9.04
N PHE A 146 21.26 -21.77 -9.06
CA PHE A 146 22.33 -21.52 -8.10
C PHE A 146 22.00 -20.27 -7.29
N VAL A 147 22.27 -20.33 -5.98
CA VAL A 147 22.12 -19.22 -5.05
C VAL A 147 23.44 -19.06 -4.32
N ASP A 148 24.05 -17.87 -4.40
CA ASP A 148 25.39 -17.59 -3.86
C ASP A 148 26.45 -18.63 -4.28
N GLY A 149 26.39 -19.03 -5.55
CA GLY A 149 27.29 -20.04 -6.14
C GLY A 149 27.02 -21.49 -5.70
N LYS A 150 26.03 -21.74 -4.84
CA LYS A 150 25.65 -23.08 -4.40
C LYS A 150 24.48 -23.59 -5.25
N PHE A 151 24.60 -24.82 -5.74
CA PHE A 151 23.49 -25.48 -6.43
C PHE A 151 22.32 -25.68 -5.45
N VAL A 152 21.14 -25.21 -5.83
CA VAL A 152 19.91 -25.33 -5.04
C VAL A 152 19.00 -26.40 -5.63
N ARG A 153 18.67 -26.29 -6.92
CA ARG A 153 17.75 -27.24 -7.58
C ARG A 153 17.80 -27.14 -9.11
N ILE A 154 17.20 -28.13 -9.76
CA ILE A 154 16.84 -28.04 -11.18
C ILE A 154 15.49 -27.31 -11.29
N VAL A 155 15.41 -26.33 -12.18
CA VAL A 155 14.18 -25.62 -12.58
C VAL A 155 13.81 -26.00 -14.02
N GLY A 156 12.52 -25.97 -14.33
CA GLY A 156 11.95 -26.80 -15.40
C GLY A 156 11.17 -27.96 -14.79
N ARG A 157 10.63 -28.86 -15.62
CA ARG A 157 9.59 -29.81 -15.17
C ARG A 157 10.02 -30.65 -13.94
N LYS A 158 9.47 -30.36 -12.75
CA LYS A 158 8.98 -31.39 -11.81
C LYS A 158 7.69 -31.91 -12.43
N GLY A 159 7.62 -33.21 -12.73
CA GLY A 159 6.47 -33.81 -13.39
C GLY A 159 5.17 -33.44 -12.69
N ASN A 160 4.23 -32.84 -13.43
CA ASN A 160 2.81 -33.03 -13.16
C ASN A 160 2.58 -34.53 -13.15
N HIS A 161 2.53 -35.13 -11.95
CA HIS A 161 1.85 -36.39 -11.75
C HIS A 161 0.36 -36.09 -11.84
N LEU A 162 -0.15 -36.09 -13.07
CA LEU A 162 -1.49 -36.60 -13.31
C LEU A 162 -1.27 -38.00 -13.90
N GLY A 163 -1.63 -39.01 -13.11
CA GLY A 163 -1.69 -40.40 -13.55
C GLY A 163 -2.72 -40.63 -14.65
N PRO A 164 -2.86 -41.87 -15.14
CA PRO A 164 -3.13 -42.15 -16.55
C PRO A 164 -4.61 -41.97 -16.90
N GLY A 165 -4.84 -41.42 -18.09
CA GLY A 165 -6.08 -41.54 -18.83
C GLY A 165 -5.70 -41.70 -20.30
N ALA A 166 -5.99 -42.88 -20.82
CA ALA A 166 -5.82 -43.30 -22.20
C ALA A 166 -6.57 -42.41 -23.21
#